data_AF-A0A3B8WCQ2-F1
#
_entry.id   AF-A0A3B8WCQ2-F1
#
_cell.length_a   1.000
_cell.length_b   1.000
_cell.length_c   1.000
_cell.angle_alpha   90.00
_cell.angle_beta   90.00
_cell.angle_gamma   90.00
#
_symmetry.space_group_name_H-M   'P 1'
#
loop_
_entity.id
_entity.type
_entity.pdbx_description
1 polymer ?
#
loop_
_entity_poly.entity_id
_entity_poly.type
_entity_poly.pdbx_seq_one_letter_code
_entity_poly.pdbx_strand_id
1 'polypeptide(L)'
;MSSAASPINVFVASTPLQLISCSEARYHYGCSAETTLLVIARPDNRETEGQMAFLADALGWQDIETIYLKKSSFYLRLGAVAKGLSRRKIERLFIGNKSSWIHEVFYRGFDSEQLIFVDDGLATVTYYHAIHDEGIASRISP
;
A
#
# COMPACT_ATOMS: atom_id res chain seq x y z
N MET A 1 -27.00 -18.93 -1.84
CA MET A 1 -25.94 -18.59 -0.88
C MET A 1 -24.82 -17.94 -1.67
N SER A 2 -24.66 -16.62 -1.58
CA SER A 2 -23.57 -15.94 -2.27
C SER A 2 -22.28 -16.32 -1.55
N SER A 3 -21.34 -16.94 -2.25
CA SER A 3 -19.96 -17.07 -1.74
C SER A 3 -19.49 -15.67 -1.37
N ALA A 4 -19.29 -15.41 -0.08
CA ALA A 4 -18.69 -14.16 0.35
C ALA A 4 -17.27 -14.15 -0.23
N ALA A 5 -16.94 -13.14 -1.02
CA ALA A 5 -15.59 -13.00 -1.57
C ALA A 5 -14.58 -13.07 -0.42
N SER A 6 -13.56 -13.92 -0.56
CA SER A 6 -12.53 -14.07 0.46
C SER A 6 -11.93 -12.70 0.82
N PRO A 7 -11.68 -12.42 2.11
CA PRO A 7 -10.99 -11.22 2.52
C PRO A 7 -9.64 -11.09 1.81
N ILE A 8 -9.20 -9.84 1.62
CA ILE A 8 -7.99 -9.54 0.85
C ILE A 8 -6.96 -8.81 1.69
N ASN A 9 -5.70 -9.00 1.32
CA ASN A 9 -4.54 -8.31 1.87
C ASN A 9 -4.05 -7.31 0.81
N VAL A 10 -4.05 -6.02 1.15
CA VAL A 10 -3.69 -4.94 0.23
C VAL A 10 -2.34 -4.35 0.61
N PHE A 11 -1.40 -4.35 -0.32
CA PHE A 11 -0.07 -3.77 -0.14
C PHE A 11 0.06 -2.51 -1.00
N VAL A 12 0.47 -1.40 -0.40
CA VAL A 12 0.67 -0.13 -1.11
C VAL A 12 2.14 0.26 -1.07
N ALA A 13 2.77 0.32 -2.24
CA ALA A 13 4.17 0.72 -2.39
C ALA A 13 4.31 1.87 -3.41
N SER A 14 5.08 2.88 -3.05
CA SER A 14 5.42 4.05 -3.87
C SER A 14 6.91 4.12 -4.19
N THR A 15 7.75 3.35 -3.48
CA THR A 15 9.21 3.34 -3.65
C THR A 15 9.76 1.91 -3.70
N PRO A 16 10.98 1.71 -4.24
CA PRO A 16 11.65 0.41 -4.25
C PRO A 16 11.80 -0.21 -2.85
N LEU A 17 12.17 0.60 -1.85
CA LEU A 17 12.34 0.14 -0.47
C LEU A 17 11.01 -0.37 0.10
N GLN A 18 9.91 0.37 -0.09
CA GLN A 18 8.59 -0.07 0.35
C GLN A 18 8.16 -1.38 -0.29
N LEU A 19 8.51 -1.61 -1.57
CA LEU A 19 8.19 -2.86 -2.25
C LEU A 19 8.97 -4.05 -1.67
N ILE A 20 10.22 -3.83 -1.27
CA ILE A 20 11.02 -4.83 -0.52
C ILE A 20 10.34 -5.13 0.82
N SER A 21 10.04 -4.10 1.62
CA SER A 21 9.36 -4.26 2.91
C SER A 21 7.98 -4.94 2.78
N CYS A 22 7.22 -4.63 1.72
CA CYS A 22 5.96 -5.32 1.41
C CYS A 22 6.18 -6.80 1.11
N SER A 23 7.29 -7.16 0.47
CA SER A 23 7.61 -8.56 0.15
C SER A 23 7.97 -9.35 1.40
N GLU A 24 8.74 -8.76 2.30
CA GLU A 24 9.05 -9.32 3.62
C GLU A 24 7.76 -9.51 4.45
N ALA A 25 6.90 -8.49 4.49
CA ALA A 25 5.61 -8.56 5.16
C ALA A 25 4.72 -9.65 4.55
N ARG A 26 4.61 -9.73 3.22
CA ARG A 26 3.84 -10.77 2.52
C ARG A 26 4.27 -12.17 2.96
N TYR A 27 5.58 -12.40 3.06
CA TYR A 27 6.14 -13.66 3.54
C TYR A 27 5.84 -13.91 5.02
N HIS A 28 6.09 -12.93 5.88
CA HIS A 28 5.89 -13.04 7.34
C HIS A 28 4.43 -13.32 7.71
N TYR A 29 3.48 -12.67 7.04
CA TYR A 29 2.05 -12.83 7.29
C TYR A 29 1.43 -13.99 6.49
N GLY A 30 2.22 -14.72 5.69
CA GLY A 30 1.75 -15.90 4.94
C GLY A 30 0.67 -15.58 3.89
N CYS A 31 0.71 -14.40 3.27
CA CYS A 31 -0.32 -13.99 2.32
C CYS A 31 -0.18 -14.73 0.98
N SER A 32 -1.27 -15.35 0.52
CA SER A 32 -1.32 -16.10 -0.75
C SER A 32 -1.60 -15.18 -1.95
N ALA A 33 -1.27 -15.61 -3.16
CA ALA A 33 -1.47 -14.80 -4.36
C ALA A 33 -2.95 -14.49 -4.64
N GLU A 34 -3.85 -15.44 -4.35
CA GLU A 34 -5.30 -15.34 -4.61
C GLU A 34 -6.01 -14.31 -3.72
N THR A 35 -5.42 -14.01 -2.57
CA THR A 35 -5.97 -13.07 -1.58
C THR A 35 -5.15 -11.80 -1.47
N THR A 36 -4.13 -11.62 -2.32
CA THR A 36 -3.23 -10.47 -2.26
C THR A 36 -3.46 -9.52 -3.42
N LEU A 37 -3.47 -8.22 -3.12
CA LEU A 37 -3.46 -7.14 -4.09
C LEU A 37 -2.24 -6.25 -3.82
N LEU A 38 -1.45 -6.00 -4.86
CA LEU A 38 -0.39 -5.01 -4.85
C LEU A 38 -0.86 -3.73 -5.56
N VAL A 39 -0.65 -2.58 -4.92
CA VAL A 39 -0.88 -1.27 -5.50
C VAL A 39 0.44 -0.52 -5.59
N ILE A 40 0.94 -0.34 -6.81
CA ILE A 40 2.09 0.51 -7.09
C ILE A 40 1.59 1.95 -7.28
N ALA A 41 1.73 2.77 -6.24
CA ALA A 41 1.12 4.07 -6.14
C ALA A 41 2.12 5.20 -6.45
N ARG A 42 1.93 5.88 -7.58
CA ARG A 42 2.61 7.12 -7.97
C ARG A 42 4.14 7.08 -7.77
N PRO A 43 4.86 6.15 -8.42
CA PRO A 43 6.32 6.21 -8.49
C PRO A 43 6.77 7.58 -9.03
N ASP A 44 7.89 8.09 -8.52
CA ASP A 44 8.20 9.52 -8.69
C ASP A 44 8.69 9.89 -10.09
N ASN A 45 9.47 8.99 -10.70
CA ASN A 45 10.09 9.14 -12.03
C ASN A 45 10.18 7.79 -12.78
N ARG A 46 10.66 7.81 -14.03
CA ARG A 46 10.74 6.62 -14.89
C ARG A 46 11.76 5.60 -14.38
N GLU A 47 12.84 6.07 -13.79
CA GLU A 47 13.88 5.24 -13.17
C GLU A 47 13.28 4.44 -12.01
N THR A 48 12.48 5.11 -11.16
CA THR A 48 11.74 4.48 -10.07
C THR A 48 10.72 3.47 -10.60
N GLU A 49 9.97 3.81 -11.66
CA GLU A 49 9.06 2.86 -12.31
C GLU A 49 9.80 1.60 -12.78
N GLY A 50 10.97 1.77 -13.42
CA GLY A 50 11.79 0.65 -13.89
C GLY A 50 12.35 -0.21 -12.76
N GLN A 51 12.85 0.41 -11.70
CA GLN A 51 13.34 -0.31 -10.51
C GLN A 51 12.22 -1.09 -9.81
N MET A 52 11.04 -0.50 -9.66
CA MET A 52 9.91 -1.18 -9.05
C MET A 52 9.41 -2.35 -9.91
N ALA A 53 9.37 -2.20 -11.23
CA ALA A 53 9.02 -3.30 -12.14
C ALA A 53 10.02 -4.46 -12.06
N PHE A 54 11.33 -4.15 -12.04
CA PHE A 54 12.38 -5.15 -11.83
C PHE A 54 12.23 -5.87 -10.49
N LEU A 55 11.98 -5.12 -9.40
CA LEU A 55 11.81 -5.71 -8.07
C LEU A 55 10.52 -6.53 -7.97
N ALA A 56 9.42 -6.10 -8.60
CA ALA A 56 8.18 -6.87 -8.62
C ALA A 56 8.39 -8.26 -9.25
N ASP A 57 9.19 -8.33 -10.32
CA ASP A 57 9.60 -9.59 -10.94
C ASP A 57 10.48 -10.42 -9.99
N ALA A 58 11.59 -9.82 -9.52
CA ALA A 58 12.57 -10.50 -8.69
C ALA A 58 12.01 -11.00 -7.35
N LEU A 59 10.99 -10.34 -6.79
CA LEU A 59 10.37 -10.66 -5.50
C LEU A 59 9.09 -11.50 -5.64
N GLY A 60 8.77 -11.96 -6.85
CA GLY A 60 7.68 -12.90 -7.11
C GLY A 60 6.28 -12.31 -6.94
N TRP A 61 6.07 -11.08 -7.43
CA TRP A 61 4.74 -10.44 -7.49
C TRP A 61 3.99 -10.70 -8.80
N GLN A 62 4.57 -11.48 -9.73
CA GLN A 62 4.03 -11.67 -11.08
C GLN A 62 2.64 -12.32 -11.10
N ASP A 63 2.38 -13.27 -10.19
CA ASP A 63 1.08 -13.95 -10.09
C ASP A 63 0.08 -13.22 -9.18
N ILE A 64 0.47 -12.06 -8.65
CA ILE A 64 -0.35 -11.25 -7.75
C ILE A 64 -1.07 -10.18 -8.55
N GLU A 65 -2.36 -10.00 -8.27
CA GLU A 65 -3.14 -8.90 -8.82
C GLU A 65 -2.41 -7.57 -8.52
N THR A 66 -1.99 -6.86 -9.56
CA THR A 66 -1.21 -5.62 -9.40
C THR A 66 -1.87 -4.45 -10.11
N ILE A 67 -2.12 -3.37 -9.36
CA ILE A 67 -2.66 -2.12 -9.87
C ILE A 67 -1.57 -1.06 -9.91
N TYR A 68 -1.33 -0.50 -11.10
CA TYR A 68 -0.41 0.61 -11.30
C TYR A 68 -1.15 1.95 -11.34
N LEU A 69 -0.94 2.79 -10.34
CA LEU A 69 -1.42 4.17 -10.29
C LEU A 69 -0.30 5.14 -10.67
N LYS A 70 0.00 5.25 -11.97
CA LYS A 70 1.06 6.14 -12.46
C LYS A 70 0.77 7.61 -12.15
N LYS A 71 1.81 8.40 -11.93
CA LYS A 71 1.73 9.84 -11.59
C LYS A 71 0.85 10.65 -12.56
N SER A 72 0.91 10.35 -13.86
CA SER A 72 0.13 11.01 -14.91
C SER A 72 -1.37 10.71 -14.90
N SER A 73 -1.79 9.60 -14.28
CA SER A 73 -3.18 9.12 -14.30
C SER A 73 -3.75 8.85 -12.90
N PHE A 74 -2.99 9.19 -11.86
CA PHE A 74 -3.26 8.82 -10.48
C PHE A 74 -4.69 9.15 -10.06
N TYR A 75 -5.09 10.42 -10.16
CA TYR A 75 -6.42 10.86 -9.70
C TYR A 75 -7.57 10.24 -10.49
N LEU A 76 -7.39 10.04 -11.80
CA LEU A 76 -8.40 9.41 -12.65
C LEU A 76 -8.59 7.93 -12.32
N ARG A 77 -7.50 7.21 -12.06
CA ARG A 77 -7.55 5.77 -11.76
C ARG A 77 -7.89 5.49 -10.31
N LEU A 78 -7.58 6.40 -9.39
CA LEU A 78 -7.85 6.24 -7.95
C LEU A 78 -9.33 5.98 -7.68
N GLY A 79 -10.26 6.68 -8.35
CA GLY A 79 -11.69 6.46 -8.17
C GLY A 79 -12.14 5.06 -8.61
N ALA A 80 -11.55 4.52 -9.68
CA ALA A 80 -11.84 3.16 -10.13
C ALA A 80 -11.30 2.11 -9.14
N VAL A 81 -10.09 2.33 -8.62
CA VAL A 81 -9.51 1.48 -7.56
C VAL A 81 -10.37 1.53 -6.32
N ALA A 82 -10.80 2.72 -5.90
CA ALA A 82 -11.64 2.88 -4.72
C ALA A 82 -12.98 2.17 -4.86
N LYS A 83 -13.62 2.26 -6.03
CA LYS A 83 -14.85 1.53 -6.33
C LYS A 83 -14.66 0.01 -6.38
N GLY A 84 -13.48 -0.46 -6.80
CA GLY A 84 -13.14 -1.88 -6.79
C GLY A 84 -12.92 -2.39 -5.36
N LEU A 85 -12.15 -1.64 -4.56
CA LEU A 85 -11.83 -1.97 -3.18
C LEU A 85 -13.04 -1.88 -2.25
N SER A 86 -13.93 -0.91 -2.44
CA SER A 86 -15.12 -0.75 -1.59
C SER A 86 -16.11 -1.92 -1.66
N ARG A 87 -15.96 -2.81 -2.64
CA ARG A 87 -16.75 -4.03 -2.81
C ARG A 87 -16.07 -5.27 -2.22
N ARG A 88 -14.84 -5.13 -1.71
CA ARG A 88 -14.03 -6.22 -1.16
C ARG A 88 -13.87 -6.01 0.33
N LYS A 89 -13.83 -7.09 1.10
CA LYS A 89 -13.48 -7.04 2.51
C LYS A 89 -11.95 -7.01 2.64
N ILE A 90 -11.39 -5.94 3.21
CA ILE A 90 -9.95 -5.82 3.41
C ILE A 90 -9.61 -6.34 4.81
N GLU A 91 -8.88 -7.45 4.86
CA GLU A 91 -8.40 -8.03 6.13
C GLU A 91 -7.21 -7.20 6.65
N ARG A 92 -6.21 -6.97 5.79
CA ARG A 92 -5.01 -6.22 6.14
C ARG A 92 -4.66 -5.20 5.08
N LEU A 93 -4.34 -3.99 5.52
CA LEU A 93 -3.80 -2.93 4.68
C LEU A 93 -2.36 -2.64 5.12
N PHE A 94 -1.41 -2.86 4.22
CA PHE A 94 0.02 -2.63 4.44
C PHE A 94 0.46 -1.33 3.76
N ILE A 95 1.02 -0.40 4.54
CA ILE A 95 1.49 0.91 4.05
C ILE A 95 2.86 1.26 4.59
N GLY A 96 3.74 1.79 3.73
CA GLY A 96 5.09 2.21 4.14
C GLY A 96 5.13 3.54 4.90
N ASN A 97 4.28 4.50 4.56
CA ASN A 97 4.46 5.88 5.03
C ASN A 97 3.15 6.51 5.52
N LYS A 98 3.08 6.89 6.80
CA LYS A 98 1.87 7.53 7.37
C LYS A 98 1.63 8.97 6.91
N SER A 99 2.68 9.71 6.57
CA SER A 99 2.60 11.16 6.24
C SER A 99 2.68 11.47 4.75
N SER A 100 2.86 10.46 3.91
CA SER A 100 2.59 10.60 2.49
C SER A 100 1.07 10.63 2.30
N TRP A 101 0.57 11.75 1.78
CA TRP A 101 -0.85 11.93 1.46
C TRP A 101 -1.39 10.79 0.57
N ILE A 102 -0.53 10.14 -0.22
CA ILE A 102 -0.89 8.99 -1.07
C ILE A 102 -1.35 7.83 -0.22
N HIS A 103 -0.62 7.48 0.85
CA HIS A 103 -0.99 6.38 1.74
C HIS A 103 -2.17 6.77 2.64
N GLU A 104 -2.28 8.05 3.01
CA GLU A 104 -3.42 8.61 3.74
C GLU A 104 -4.75 8.40 3.02
N VAL A 105 -4.78 8.58 1.70
CA VAL A 105 -5.94 8.24 0.87
C VAL A 105 -6.37 6.79 1.06
N PHE A 106 -5.43 5.84 1.20
CA PHE A 106 -5.77 4.44 1.38
C PHE A 106 -6.28 4.16 2.80
N TYR A 107 -5.52 4.52 3.85
CA TYR A 107 -5.90 4.13 5.21
C TYR A 107 -7.06 4.93 5.79
N ARG A 108 -7.35 6.14 5.28
CA ARG A 108 -8.57 6.88 5.64
C ARG A 108 -9.76 6.57 4.72
N GLY A 109 -9.48 6.18 3.48
CA GLY A 109 -10.52 5.97 2.46
C GLY A 109 -11.12 4.57 2.44
N PHE A 110 -10.46 3.59 3.05
CA PHE A 110 -10.90 2.19 3.07
C PHE A 110 -10.98 1.64 4.48
N ASP A 111 -12.03 0.87 4.74
CA ASP A 111 -12.18 0.14 6.00
C ASP A 111 -11.38 -1.17 5.92
N SER A 112 -10.50 -1.39 6.88
CA SER A 112 -9.63 -2.58 6.98
C SER A 112 -9.63 -3.09 8.41
N GLU A 113 -9.69 -4.41 8.61
CA GLU A 113 -9.65 -4.99 9.96
C GLU A 113 -8.31 -4.72 10.67
N GLN A 114 -7.22 -4.68 9.91
CA GLN A 114 -5.88 -4.37 10.41
C GLN A 114 -5.14 -3.40 9.48
N LEU A 115 -4.57 -2.35 10.07
CA LEU A 115 -3.63 -1.45 9.41
C LEU A 115 -2.22 -1.76 9.89
N ILE A 116 -1.34 -2.14 8.96
CA ILE A 116 0.04 -2.55 9.24
C ILE A 116 0.98 -1.55 8.56
N PHE A 117 1.87 -0.96 9.37
CA PHE A 117 2.94 -0.10 8.88
C PHE A 117 4.16 -0.95 8.57
N VAL A 118 4.58 -0.95 7.31
CA VAL A 118 5.85 -1.55 6.88
C VAL A 118 6.94 -0.48 6.88
N ASP A 119 8.19 -0.88 7.08
CA ASP A 119 9.29 0.07 7.18
C ASP A 119 9.54 0.81 5.85
N ASP A 120 9.65 2.14 5.92
CA ASP A 120 10.01 3.07 4.83
C ASP A 120 11.36 3.76 5.11
N GLY A 121 12.19 3.17 5.99
CA GLY A 121 13.50 3.66 6.39
C GLY A 121 13.43 4.69 7.52
N LEU A 122 14.29 5.72 7.48
CA LEU A 122 14.39 6.72 8.57
C LEU A 122 13.07 7.49 8.84
N ALA A 123 12.18 7.55 7.86
CA ALA A 123 10.84 8.11 8.04
C ALA A 123 10.05 7.35 9.11
N THR A 124 10.18 6.01 9.19
CA THR A 124 9.51 5.16 10.18
C THR A 124 9.91 5.53 11.61
N VAL A 125 11.22 5.74 11.85
CA VAL A 125 11.75 6.17 13.16
C VAL A 125 11.22 7.56 13.52
N THR A 126 11.18 8.47 12.54
CA THR A 126 10.64 9.83 12.72
C THR A 126 9.16 9.79 13.11
N TYR A 127 8.37 8.86 12.56
CA TYR A 127 6.97 8.68 12.94
C TYR A 127 6.79 8.02 14.29
N TYR A 128 7.62 7.04 14.64
CA TYR A 128 7.58 6.44 15.97
C TYR A 128 7.71 7.53 17.05
N HIS A 129 8.69 8.42 16.89
CA HIS A 129 8.86 9.59 17.75
C HIS A 129 7.69 10.57 17.64
N ALA A 130 7.22 10.95 16.45
CA ALA A 130 6.09 11.88 16.33
C ALA A 130 4.77 11.34 16.92
N ILE A 131 4.57 10.02 16.92
CA ILE A 131 3.38 9.37 17.51
C ILE A 131 3.51 9.27 19.04
N HIS A 132 4.69 8.95 19.55
CA HIS A 132 4.91 8.70 20.98
C HIS A 132 5.28 9.96 21.78
N ASP A 133 6.00 10.91 21.17
CA ASP A 133 6.54 12.10 21.84
C ASP A 133 5.69 13.35 21.58
N GLU A 134 5.07 13.51 20.40
CA GLU A 134 4.41 14.76 20.00
C GLU A 134 2.91 14.68 19.71
N GLY A 135 2.31 13.47 19.55
CA GLY A 135 0.90 13.30 19.22
C GLY A 135 0.52 14.00 17.90
N ILE A 136 0.66 13.29 16.77
CA ILE A 136 0.54 13.87 15.41
C ILE A 136 -0.63 14.85 15.23
N ALA A 137 -0.29 16.13 15.05
CA ALA A 137 -1.09 17.08 14.28
C ALA A 137 -1.01 16.69 12.80
N SER A 138 -2.12 16.18 12.26
CA SER A 138 -2.27 15.90 10.84
C SER A 138 -2.04 17.19 10.05
N ARG A 139 -1.18 17.17 9.01
CA ARG A 139 -0.99 18.31 8.09
C ARG A 139 -2.22 18.61 7.21
N ILE A 140 -3.34 17.93 7.42
CA ILE A 140 -4.63 18.27 6.82
C ILE A 140 -5.70 18.22 7.91
N SER A 141 -5.78 19.29 8.71
CA SER A 141 -6.99 20.10 9.04
C SER A 141 -6.87 20.75 10.44
N PRO A 142 -7.39 21.97 10.67
CA PRO A 142 -7.38 23.19 9.86
C PRO A 142 -6.16 24.10 10.14
#